data_AF-A0A6I9Q690-F1
#
_entry.id   AF-A0A6I9Q690-F1
#
_cell.length_a   1.000
_cell.length_b   1.000
_cell.length_c   1.000
_cell.angle_alpha   90.00
_cell.angle_beta   90.00
_cell.angle_gamma   90.00
#
_symmetry.space_group_name_H-M   'P 1'
#
loop_
_entity.id
_entity.type
_entity.pdbx_description
1 polymer ?
#
loop_
_entity_poly.entity_id
_entity_poly.type
_entity_poly.pdbx_seq_one_letter_code
_entity_poly.pdbx_strand_id
1 'polypeptide(L)'
;MYFSLQGDYPWMSYVSMSAIFLFVSFFEIGPGPIPWFIVAELFSQGPRPAAIALAGCCNWTSNFIIGMTFPYIQTWLDSYVFILFAALLFGFTVFIYLRVPETKGKSFEEIAAVFQKGRKKLEQGTKDATELQELKTSTDA
;
A
#
# COMPACT_ATOMS: atom_id res chain seq x y z
N MET A 1 -30.64 -1.45 -17.34
CA MET A 1 -30.33 0.00 -17.40
C MET A 1 -28.92 0.26 -17.95
N TYR A 2 -27.85 -0.40 -17.46
CA TYR A 2 -26.49 -0.25 -18.03
C TYR A 2 -26.36 -0.67 -19.51
N PHE A 3 -27.04 -1.75 -19.92
CA PHE A 3 -27.06 -2.22 -21.32
C PHE A 3 -27.86 -1.32 -22.29
N SER A 4 -28.69 -0.39 -21.79
CA SER A 4 -29.55 0.43 -22.65
C SER A 4 -28.86 1.71 -23.14
N LEU A 5 -27.85 2.22 -22.41
CA LEU A 5 -27.12 3.44 -22.79
C LEU A 5 -25.96 3.17 -23.76
N GLN A 6 -25.46 1.93 -23.86
CA GLN A 6 -24.46 1.56 -24.87
C GLN A 6 -25.02 1.50 -26.30
N GLY A 7 -26.35 1.43 -26.46
CA GLY A 7 -27.01 1.38 -27.76
C GLY A 7 -27.22 2.74 -28.43
N ASP A 8 -27.26 3.83 -27.66
CA ASP A 8 -27.64 5.15 -28.18
C ASP A 8 -26.44 5.99 -28.69
N TYR A 9 -25.22 5.68 -28.24
CA TYR A 9 -24.01 6.42 -28.60
C TYR A 9 -22.80 5.50 -28.78
N PRO A 10 -22.43 5.12 -30.03
CA PRO A 10 -21.34 4.18 -30.30
C PRO A 10 -19.97 4.66 -29.79
N TRP A 11 -19.79 5.97 -29.55
CA TRP A 11 -18.56 6.56 -29.01
C TRP A 11 -18.31 6.23 -27.53
N MET A 12 -19.36 5.98 -26.73
CA MET A 12 -19.22 5.70 -25.29
C MET A 12 -18.54 4.35 -25.03
N SER A 13 -18.80 3.35 -25.88
CA SER A 13 -18.12 2.05 -25.81
C SER A 13 -16.61 2.18 -26.01
N TYR A 14 -16.17 3.02 -26.95
CA TYR A 14 -14.74 3.30 -27.15
C TYR A 14 -14.14 3.99 -25.91
N VAL A 15 -14.85 4.94 -25.30
CA VAL A 15 -14.38 5.61 -24.07
C VAL A 15 -14.26 4.63 -22.91
N SER A 16 -15.24 3.75 -22.71
CA SER A 16 -15.17 2.70 -21.68
C SER A 16 -14.01 1.74 -21.92
N MET A 17 -13.79 1.31 -23.17
CA MET A 17 -12.65 0.47 -23.53
C MET A 17 -11.32 1.18 -23.23
N SER A 18 -11.15 2.41 -23.67
CA SER A 18 -9.94 3.21 -23.41
C SER A 18 -9.69 3.39 -21.91
N ALA A 19 -10.74 3.67 -21.13
CA ALA A 19 -10.62 3.81 -19.67
C ALA A 19 -10.15 2.51 -18.99
N ILE A 20 -10.68 1.35 -19.41
CA ILE A 20 -10.26 0.04 -18.91
C ILE A 20 -8.79 -0.22 -19.28
N PHE A 21 -8.39 0.02 -20.54
CA PHE A 21 -7.01 -0.16 -20.96
C PHE A 21 -6.03 0.72 -20.19
N LEU A 22 -6.38 1.99 -19.98
CA LEU A 22 -5.56 2.91 -19.19
C LEU A 22 -5.46 2.44 -17.74
N PHE A 23 -6.58 2.07 -17.12
CA PHE A 23 -6.59 1.54 -15.75
C PHE A 23 -5.69 0.32 -15.61
N VAL A 24 -5.81 -0.67 -16.50
CA VAL A 24 -4.97 -1.88 -16.48
C VAL A 24 -3.50 -1.51 -16.70
N SER A 25 -3.18 -0.65 -17.67
CA SER A 25 -1.80 -0.25 -17.95
C SER A 25 -1.14 0.45 -16.75
N PHE A 26 -1.85 1.36 -16.08
CA PHE A 26 -1.32 2.02 -14.88
C PHE A 26 -1.20 1.06 -13.70
N PHE A 27 -2.13 0.12 -13.56
CA PHE A 27 -2.09 -0.90 -12.51
C PHE A 27 -0.85 -1.81 -12.66
N GLU A 28 -0.57 -2.26 -13.89
CA GLU A 28 0.59 -3.12 -14.20
C GLU A 28 1.94 -2.39 -14.08
N ILE A 29 2.00 -1.06 -14.22
CA ILE A 29 3.24 -0.29 -14.05
C ILE A 29 3.50 0.07 -12.58
N GLY A 30 2.44 0.27 -11.79
CA GLY A 30 2.53 0.74 -10.41
C GLY A 30 2.27 -0.35 -9.37
N PRO A 31 1.04 -0.45 -8.84
CA PRO A 31 0.74 -1.30 -7.68
C PRO A 31 0.85 -2.81 -7.94
N GLY A 32 0.85 -3.27 -9.19
CA GLY A 32 1.01 -4.69 -9.54
C GLY A 32 2.39 -5.24 -9.17
N PRO A 33 3.49 -4.77 -9.79
CA PRO A 33 4.82 -5.33 -9.57
C PRO A 33 5.53 -4.77 -8.34
N ILE A 34 5.31 -3.49 -7.97
CA ILE A 34 6.11 -2.79 -6.96
C ILE A 34 6.12 -3.50 -5.60
N PRO A 35 4.99 -3.98 -5.04
CA PRO A 35 4.99 -4.66 -3.75
C PRO A 35 5.80 -5.97 -3.74
N TRP A 36 5.87 -6.67 -4.88
CA TRP A 36 6.65 -7.92 -4.98
C TRP A 36 8.16 -7.65 -5.05
N PHE A 37 8.56 -6.58 -5.74
CA PHE A 37 9.97 -6.18 -5.82
C PHE A 37 10.45 -5.54 -4.52
N ILE A 38 9.64 -4.70 -3.87
CA ILE A 38 10.08 -3.97 -2.68
C ILE A 38 10.37 -4.90 -1.49
N VAL A 39 9.65 -6.01 -1.36
CA VAL A 39 9.93 -7.04 -0.33
C VAL A 39 11.25 -7.75 -0.61
N ALA A 40 11.63 -7.94 -1.88
CA ALA A 40 12.95 -8.47 -2.23
C ALA A 40 14.06 -7.44 -2.00
N GLU A 41 13.79 -6.14 -2.19
CA GLU A 41 14.76 -5.05 -2.02
C GLU A 41 14.98 -4.66 -0.55
N LEU A 42 13.94 -4.72 0.29
CA LEU A 42 13.99 -4.28 1.69
C LEU A 42 14.68 -5.27 2.64
N PHE A 43 14.77 -6.56 2.28
CA PHE A 43 15.27 -7.61 3.17
C PHE A 43 16.58 -8.23 2.67
N SER A 44 17.57 -8.35 3.56
CA SER A 44 18.81 -9.10 3.32
C SER A 44 18.52 -10.60 3.12
N GLN A 45 19.45 -11.36 2.52
CA GLN A 45 19.19 -12.74 2.09
C GLN A 45 18.65 -13.68 3.20
N GLY A 46 19.03 -13.45 4.47
CA GLY A 46 18.56 -14.25 5.60
C GLY A 46 17.03 -14.18 5.84
N PRO A 47 16.47 -13.00 6.21
CA PRO A 47 15.05 -12.86 6.50
C PRO A 47 14.13 -12.81 5.26
N ARG A 48 14.70 -12.69 4.05
CA ARG A 48 13.93 -12.51 2.80
C ARG A 48 12.86 -13.58 2.53
N PRO A 49 13.12 -14.89 2.67
CA PRO A 49 12.09 -15.90 2.38
C PRO A 49 10.87 -15.80 3.31
N ALA A 50 11.10 -15.51 4.60
CA ALA A 50 10.02 -15.33 5.57
C ALA A 50 9.19 -14.06 5.27
N ALA A 51 9.84 -12.97 4.90
CA ALA A 51 9.17 -11.73 4.51
C ALA A 51 8.31 -11.90 3.25
N ILE A 52 8.83 -12.61 2.23
CA ILE A 52 8.07 -12.94 1.01
C ILE A 52 6.86 -13.82 1.34
N ALA A 53 7.03 -14.84 2.18
CA ALA A 53 5.94 -15.72 2.57
C ALA A 53 4.82 -14.95 3.31
N LEU A 54 5.18 -14.07 4.24
CA LEU A 54 4.20 -13.26 4.97
C LEU A 54 3.50 -12.25 4.04
N ALA A 55 4.24 -11.57 3.17
CA ALA A 55 3.67 -10.64 2.19
C ALA A 55 2.70 -11.36 1.24
N GLY A 56 3.09 -12.55 0.75
CA GLY A 56 2.24 -13.40 -0.08
C GLY A 56 0.98 -13.85 0.67
N CYS A 57 1.10 -14.29 1.92
CA CYS A 57 -0.04 -14.66 2.75
C CYS A 57 -1.02 -13.49 2.92
N CYS A 58 -0.52 -12.31 3.29
CA CYS A 58 -1.35 -11.09 3.41
C CYS A 58 -2.03 -10.73 2.09
N ASN A 59 -1.34 -10.87 0.95
CA ASN A 59 -1.91 -10.60 -0.37
C ASN A 59 -3.08 -11.56 -0.68
N TRP A 60 -2.86 -12.86 -0.54
CA TRP A 60 -3.89 -13.88 -0.83
C TRP A 60 -5.07 -13.80 0.14
N THR A 61 -4.83 -13.54 1.42
CA THR A 61 -5.89 -13.32 2.41
C THR A 61 -6.73 -12.08 2.05
N SER A 62 -6.08 -10.98 1.66
CA SER A 62 -6.80 -9.76 1.24
C SER A 62 -7.63 -10.02 -0.02
N ASN A 63 -7.08 -10.74 -0.99
CA ASN A 63 -7.80 -11.15 -2.20
C ASN A 63 -9.03 -12.00 -1.87
N PHE A 64 -8.88 -12.96 -0.95
CA PHE A 64 -9.99 -13.79 -0.49
C PHE A 64 -11.09 -12.95 0.19
N ILE A 65 -10.72 -12.04 1.09
CA ILE A 65 -11.68 -11.16 1.77
C ILE A 65 -12.43 -10.29 0.76
N ILE A 66 -11.72 -9.65 -0.17
CA ILE A 66 -12.35 -8.82 -1.21
C ILE A 66 -13.24 -9.69 -2.09
N GLY A 67 -12.78 -10.84 -2.56
CA GLY A 67 -13.57 -11.75 -3.40
C GLY A 67 -14.87 -12.21 -2.73
N MET A 68 -14.83 -12.48 -1.42
CA MET A 68 -16.01 -12.88 -0.64
C MET A 68 -16.95 -11.71 -0.33
N THR A 69 -16.41 -10.51 -0.09
CA THR A 69 -17.21 -9.34 0.32
C THR A 69 -17.74 -8.51 -0.85
N PHE A 70 -17.05 -8.53 -2.00
CA PHE A 70 -17.37 -7.72 -3.17
C PHE A 70 -18.82 -7.90 -3.67
N PRO A 71 -19.38 -9.13 -3.79
CA PRO A 71 -20.77 -9.29 -4.21
C PRO A 71 -21.77 -8.60 -3.29
N TYR A 72 -21.52 -8.62 -1.98
CA TYR A 72 -22.35 -7.89 -1.00
C TYR A 72 -22.17 -6.39 -1.18
N ILE A 73 -20.93 -5.89 -1.24
CA ILE A 73 -20.67 -4.45 -1.40
C ILE A 73 -21.32 -3.94 -2.69
N GLN A 74 -21.27 -4.71 -3.78
CA GLN A 74 -21.90 -4.37 -5.05
C GLN A 74 -23.44 -4.31 -4.96
N THR A 75 -24.09 -5.16 -4.15
CA THR A 75 -25.56 -5.07 -4.00
C THR A 75 -26.00 -3.84 -3.22
N TRP A 76 -25.18 -3.32 -2.30
CA TRP A 76 -25.48 -2.10 -1.54
C TRP A 76 -25.15 -0.82 -2.31
N LEU A 77 -24.04 -0.80 -3.05
CA LEU A 77 -23.49 0.41 -3.68
C LEU A 77 -23.70 0.46 -5.20
N ASP A 78 -24.15 -0.62 -5.84
CA ASP A 78 -24.27 -0.74 -7.29
C ASP A 78 -23.00 -0.19 -8.00
N SER A 79 -23.17 0.79 -8.88
CA SER A 79 -22.09 1.38 -9.68
C SER A 79 -21.15 2.28 -8.87
N TYR A 80 -21.52 2.66 -7.64
CA TYR A 80 -20.69 3.48 -6.75
C TYR A 80 -19.55 2.68 -6.10
N VAL A 81 -19.55 1.35 -6.21
CA VAL A 81 -18.48 0.49 -5.69
C VAL A 81 -17.09 0.88 -6.24
N PHE A 82 -17.03 1.32 -7.49
CA PHE A 82 -15.78 1.76 -8.12
C PHE A 82 -15.21 3.03 -7.47
N ILE A 83 -16.04 3.92 -6.93
CA ILE A 83 -15.60 5.12 -6.21
C ILE A 83 -14.94 4.74 -4.89
N LEU A 84 -15.49 3.74 -4.20
CA LEU A 84 -14.93 3.22 -2.96
C LEU A 84 -13.52 2.65 -3.20
N PHE A 85 -13.35 1.85 -4.27
CA PHE A 85 -12.03 1.34 -4.65
C PHE A 85 -11.08 2.43 -5.11
N ALA A 86 -11.56 3.45 -5.85
CA ALA A 86 -10.75 4.60 -6.24
C ALA A 86 -10.25 5.41 -5.03
N ALA A 87 -11.10 5.63 -4.02
CA ALA A 87 -10.72 6.31 -2.79
C ALA A 87 -9.69 5.51 -1.97
N LEU A 88 -9.86 4.19 -1.87
CA LEU A 88 -8.88 3.30 -1.24
C LEU A 88 -7.54 3.32 -1.98
N LEU A 89 -7.56 3.23 -3.31
CA LEU A 89 -6.35 3.33 -4.14
C LEU A 89 -5.63 4.67 -3.92
N PHE A 90 -6.36 5.78 -3.94
CA PHE A 90 -5.78 7.10 -3.69
C PHE A 90 -5.16 7.19 -2.29
N GLY A 91 -5.85 6.68 -1.26
CA GLY A 91 -5.33 6.61 0.10
C GLY A 91 -4.03 5.79 0.19
N PHE A 92 -3.98 4.63 -0.47
CA PHE A 92 -2.76 3.82 -0.55
C PHE A 92 -1.64 4.54 -1.31
N THR A 93 -1.95 5.22 -2.41
CA THR A 93 -0.96 6.01 -3.15
C THR A 93 -0.34 7.10 -2.27
N VAL A 94 -1.17 7.84 -1.52
CA VAL A 94 -0.69 8.87 -0.59
C VAL A 94 0.15 8.24 0.53
N PHE A 95 -0.31 7.11 1.10
CA PHE A 95 0.44 6.41 2.13
C PHE A 95 1.81 5.95 1.61
N ILE A 96 1.86 5.31 0.44
CA ILE A 96 3.11 4.86 -0.19
C ILE A 96 4.02 6.06 -0.42
N TYR A 97 3.51 7.14 -1.00
CA TYR A 97 4.29 8.35 -1.28
C TYR A 97 4.91 8.98 -0.02
N LEU A 98 4.18 8.97 1.11
CA LEU A 98 4.66 9.58 2.35
C LEU A 98 5.51 8.64 3.23
N ARG A 99 5.25 7.33 3.20
CA ARG A 99 5.84 6.36 4.15
C ARG A 99 6.85 5.41 3.52
N VAL A 100 6.80 5.17 2.22
CA VAL A 100 7.74 4.25 1.55
C VAL A 100 8.89 5.07 0.98
N PRO A 101 10.11 4.97 1.56
CA PRO A 101 11.27 5.66 1.02
C PRO A 101 11.60 5.10 -0.37
N GLU A 102 11.89 5.99 -1.32
CA GLU A 102 12.28 5.63 -2.69
C GLU A 102 13.50 4.67 -2.67
N THR A 103 13.29 3.42 -3.11
CA THR A 103 14.34 2.37 -3.18
C THR A 103 15.06 2.35 -4.53
N LYS A 104 14.52 3.01 -5.56
CA LYS A 104 15.09 3.04 -6.91
C LYS A 104 16.48 3.69 -6.92
N GLY A 105 17.49 2.90 -7.32
CA GLY A 105 18.86 3.38 -7.57
C GLY A 105 19.76 3.51 -6.33
N LYS A 106 19.34 3.01 -5.17
CA LYS A 106 20.14 2.99 -3.94
C LYS A 106 20.66 1.60 -3.62
N SER A 107 21.85 1.51 -3.03
CA SER A 107 22.41 0.21 -2.62
C SER A 107 21.62 -0.37 -1.43
N PHE A 108 21.66 -1.69 -1.27
CA PHE A 108 21.05 -2.38 -0.12
C PHE A 108 21.54 -1.81 1.22
N GLU A 109 22.84 -1.46 1.33
CA GLU A 109 23.38 -0.78 2.51
C GLU A 109 22.74 0.59 2.79
N GLU A 110 22.49 1.40 1.76
CA GLU A 110 21.89 2.73 1.93
C GLU A 110 20.43 2.64 2.39
N ILE A 111 19.65 1.69 1.84
CA ILE A 111 18.27 1.43 2.25
C ILE A 111 18.25 0.93 3.70
N ALA A 112 19.13 0.00 4.05
CA ALA A 112 19.28 -0.49 5.43
C ALA A 112 19.68 0.64 6.39
N ALA A 113 20.58 1.54 5.99
CA ALA A 113 21.03 2.66 6.80
C ALA A 113 19.91 3.68 7.10
N VAL A 114 19.00 3.94 6.14
CA VAL A 114 17.82 4.79 6.37
C VAL A 114 16.89 4.16 7.42
N PHE A 115 16.63 2.86 7.33
CA PHE A 115 15.83 2.14 8.33
C PHE A 115 16.53 2.04 9.69
N GLN A 116 17.86 1.89 9.73
CA GLN A 116 18.64 1.92 10.97
C GLN A 116 18.64 3.30 11.65
N LYS A 117 18.73 4.39 10.86
CA LYS A 117 18.71 5.76 11.39
C LYS A 117 17.35 6.11 12.00
N GLY A 118 16.26 5.65 11.40
CA GLY A 118 14.91 5.76 11.97
C GLY A 118 14.76 5.03 13.31
N ARG A 119 15.30 3.80 13.40
CA ARG A 119 15.29 3.00 14.63
C ARG A 119 16.14 3.60 15.76
N LYS A 120 17.35 4.11 15.46
CA LYS A 120 18.17 4.82 16.44
C LYS A 120 17.49 6.09 16.96
N LYS A 121 16.77 6.82 16.11
CA LYS A 121 16.02 8.03 16.52
C LYS A 121 14.85 7.68 17.46
N LEU A 122 14.17 6.56 17.25
CA LEU A 122 13.13 6.03 18.14
C LEU A 122 13.73 5.59 19.48
N GLU A 123 14.84 4.85 19.47
CA GLU A 123 15.52 4.43 20.70
C GLU A 123 16.04 5.63 21.51
N GLN A 124 16.53 6.68 20.85
CA GLN A 124 17.00 7.89 21.52
C GLN A 124 15.84 8.68 22.14
N GLY A 125 14.73 8.83 21.42
CA GLY A 125 13.52 9.47 21.98
C GLY A 125 12.91 8.71 23.17
N THR A 126 12.98 7.38 23.18
CA THR A 126 12.53 6.56 24.32
C THR A 126 13.47 6.69 25.53
N LYS A 127 14.78 6.81 25.31
CA LYS A 127 15.75 7.03 26.39
C LYS A 127 15.59 8.40 27.02
N ASP A 128 15.51 9.45 26.19
CA ASP A 128 15.31 10.83 26.67
C ASP A 128 13.98 10.97 27.44
N ALA A 129 12.92 10.27 27.01
CA ALA A 129 11.63 10.24 27.71
C ALA A 129 11.71 9.53 29.07
N THR A 130 12.46 8.43 29.15
CA THR A 130 12.67 7.68 30.41
C THR A 130 13.51 8.49 31.40
N GLU A 131 14.60 9.13 30.96
CA GLU A 131 15.44 9.99 31.80
C GLU A 131 14.68 11.23 32.32
N LEU A 132 13.85 11.86 31.49
CA LEU A 132 12.98 12.96 31.90
C LEU A 132 11.92 12.53 32.94
N GLN A 133 11.52 11.26 32.95
CA GLN A 133 10.58 10.71 33.93
C GLN A 133 11.26 10.37 35.25
N GLU A 134 12.50 9.86 35.21
CA GLU A 134 13.33 9.66 36.40
C GLU A 134 13.70 10.99 37.08
N LEU A 135 14.07 12.02 36.31
CA LEU A 135 14.39 13.36 36.82
C LEU A 135 13.20 14.05 37.50
N LYS A 136 11.98 13.84 37.02
CA LYS A 136 10.76 14.36 37.66
C LYS A 136 10.46 13.62 38.97
N THR A 137 10.57 12.29 38.95
CA THR A 137 10.32 11.45 40.13
C THR A 137 11.32 11.71 41.26
N SER A 138 12.57 12.09 40.95
CA SER A 138 13.58 12.45 41.94
C SER A 138 13.49 13.88 42.47
N THR A 139 12.80 14.78 41.76
CA THR A 139 12.58 16.17 42.19
C THR A 139 11.34 16.30 43.08
N ASP A 140 10.37 15.41 42.93
CA ASP A 140 9.12 15.36 43.70
C ASP A 140 9.20 14.50 44.98
N ALA A 141 10.36 13.90 45.28
CA ALA A 141 10.65 13.07 46.47
C ALA A 141 11.53 13.82 47.48
#